data_AF-T0PQA3-F1
#
_entry.id   AF-T0PQA3-F1
#
_cell.length_a   1.000
_cell.length_b   1.000
_cell.length_c   1.000
_cell.angle_alpha   90.00
_cell.angle_beta   90.00
_cell.angle_gamma   90.00
#
_symmetry.space_group_name_H-M   'P 1'
#
loop_
_entity.id
_entity.type
_entity.pdbx_description
1 polymer ?
#
loop_
_entity_poly.entity_id
_entity_poly.type
_entity_poly.pdbx_seq_one_letter_code
_entity_poly.pdbx_strand_id
1 'polypeptide(L)'
;MENREDDNTGLDRASLTGDETSKEASHSEKKASEVKWTEDQLKAINTRHADILVSAAAGSGKTAVLVERIIKIITNKDNPVDIDRMLIVTFTNAAAAEMRERIGEAISKELEKNPNNSNLQKQLTLLNKANISTLHSFCLNLIRNNFHQIDLDPSFRVGDSTEIALLRGESLDEVFEEKYNEENESFHKLVESYCNNKSDRALYDLIQRLYNFSMSTPNPKKWLLEKAEDFNVTEGFKEFSFKEEFVKEVIEELTLGEKFLKRGLRLIDENDFLEKYRENLQSDLDITQGAKGMVETSFEELNSFIKDTSFGKLVTVRLKDEEEKILQEEVKTLRNKAKDIYKGVSEKILSFTSPENAERLKELYPLMMELSTLVIEFREKFSKKKRERGIIDFNDQEHFALEILKTIDEEGREVPSQVALDLRNKFEEILVDEYQDSNDVQEEIVNLISRKESGFRNRFMVGDLKQSIYRFRMAKPELFKEKKG
;
A
#
# COMPACT_ATOMS: atom_id res chain seq x y z
N MET A 1 13.33 -55.56 54.27
CA MET A 1 11.93 -55.47 54.71
C MET A 1 11.09 -55.33 53.45
N GLU A 2 10.35 -56.40 53.16
CA GLU A 2 9.14 -56.54 52.33
C GLU A 2 9.15 -55.92 50.92
N ASN A 3 9.33 -56.76 49.89
CA ASN A 3 8.29 -57.54 49.17
C ASN A 3 7.36 -56.69 48.30
N ARG A 4 7.42 -56.87 46.98
CA ARG A 4 6.39 -57.64 46.26
C ARG A 4 6.78 -57.90 44.80
N GLU A 5 6.80 -59.18 44.50
CA GLU A 5 6.74 -59.85 43.20
C GLU A 5 5.39 -59.55 42.51
N ASP A 6 5.35 -59.63 41.18
CA ASP A 6 4.56 -60.67 40.51
C ASP A 6 4.80 -60.66 38.99
N ASP A 7 5.65 -61.61 38.61
CA ASP A 7 5.47 -62.64 37.58
C ASP A 7 4.84 -62.35 36.21
N ASN A 8 5.77 -62.42 35.27
CA ASN A 8 5.70 -62.93 33.93
C ASN A 8 5.37 -64.45 33.93
N THR A 9 4.47 -64.89 33.04
CA THR A 9 4.41 -66.29 32.55
C THR A 9 4.46 -66.18 31.02
N GLY A 10 5.42 -66.74 30.30
CA GLY A 10 5.91 -68.11 30.25
C GLY A 10 5.99 -68.42 28.74
N LEU A 11 7.19 -68.41 28.15
CA LEU A 11 7.94 -69.62 27.78
C LEU A 11 7.16 -70.53 26.84
N ASP A 12 7.61 -70.65 25.58
CA ASP A 12 8.54 -71.76 25.31
C ASP A 12 9.31 -71.60 24.00
N ARG A 13 10.59 -71.99 24.09
CA ARG A 13 11.59 -72.07 23.03
C ARG A 13 11.70 -73.52 22.54
N ALA A 14 11.90 -73.70 21.25
CA ALA A 14 12.73 -74.77 20.70
C ALA A 14 13.35 -74.23 19.38
N SER A 15 14.63 -73.84 19.41
CA SER A 15 15.79 -74.57 18.84
C SER A 15 15.80 -74.61 17.31
N LEU A 16 16.87 -74.40 16.55
CA LEU A 16 18.27 -74.01 16.73
C LEU A 16 18.75 -73.80 15.26
N THR A 17 19.61 -72.80 15.04
CA THR A 17 20.68 -72.73 14.02
C THR A 17 20.35 -72.83 12.52
N GLY A 18 20.81 -71.83 11.76
CA GLY A 18 20.94 -71.92 10.29
C GLY A 18 21.30 -70.59 9.64
N ASP A 19 22.61 -70.36 9.52
CA ASP A 19 23.40 -69.34 8.79
C ASP A 19 22.74 -68.16 8.06
N GLU A 20 23.31 -67.00 8.39
CA GLU A 20 23.30 -65.74 7.66
C GLU A 20 24.01 -65.89 6.30
N THR A 21 23.32 -65.57 5.20
CA THR A 21 23.83 -64.78 4.06
C THR A 21 22.79 -64.72 2.93
N SER A 22 22.05 -63.61 2.86
CA SER A 22 21.46 -63.04 1.63
C SER A 22 20.55 -61.86 1.98
N LYS A 23 21.14 -60.68 2.16
CA LYS A 23 20.41 -59.40 2.11
C LYS A 23 21.21 -58.39 1.31
N GLU A 24 21.11 -58.52 0.00
CA GLU A 24 21.35 -57.42 -0.93
C GLU A 24 20.14 -57.25 -1.86
N ALA A 25 19.93 -56.00 -2.26
CA ALA A 25 19.01 -55.51 -3.28
C ALA A 25 17.52 -55.38 -2.93
N SER A 26 17.18 -54.30 -2.22
CA SER A 26 16.14 -53.39 -2.70
C SER A 26 16.40 -51.98 -2.19
N HIS A 27 17.27 -51.26 -2.92
CA HIS A 27 17.37 -49.81 -2.80
C HIS A 27 16.03 -49.22 -3.25
N SER A 28 15.23 -48.75 -2.29
CA SER A 28 14.08 -47.89 -2.58
C SER A 28 14.60 -46.52 -3.01
N GLU A 29 14.63 -46.26 -4.31
CA GLU A 29 14.71 -44.91 -4.86
C GLU A 29 13.54 -44.08 -4.32
N LYS A 30 13.81 -43.21 -3.34
CA LYS A 30 12.92 -42.09 -3.05
C LYS A 30 13.02 -41.12 -4.22
N LYS A 31 12.20 -41.29 -5.26
CA LYS A 31 11.94 -40.25 -6.24
C LYS A 31 11.48 -39.00 -5.49
N ALA A 32 12.28 -37.93 -5.54
CA ALA A 32 11.86 -36.61 -5.12
C ALA A 32 10.57 -36.27 -5.89
N SER A 33 9.49 -35.98 -5.17
CA SER A 33 8.24 -35.53 -5.77
C SER A 33 8.52 -34.22 -6.52
N GLU A 34 8.44 -34.25 -7.86
CA GLU A 34 8.47 -33.03 -8.66
C GLU A 34 7.41 -32.05 -8.14
N VAL A 35 7.81 -30.80 -7.90
CA VAL A 35 6.89 -29.74 -7.45
C VAL A 35 5.85 -29.54 -8.55
N LYS A 36 4.60 -29.90 -8.26
CA LYS A 36 3.50 -29.73 -9.21
C LYS A 36 2.96 -28.30 -9.11
N TRP A 37 3.38 -27.46 -10.04
CA TRP A 37 2.91 -26.08 -10.17
C TRP A 37 1.47 -26.01 -10.67
N THR A 38 0.68 -25.07 -10.14
CA THR A 38 -0.64 -24.75 -10.70
C THR A 38 -0.51 -24.01 -12.04
N GLU A 39 -1.60 -23.94 -12.82
CA GLU A 39 -1.61 -23.20 -14.09
C GLU A 39 -1.26 -21.72 -13.89
N ASP A 40 -1.79 -21.09 -12.84
CA ASP A 40 -1.48 -19.70 -12.49
C ASP A 40 -0.02 -19.50 -12.10
N GLN A 41 0.55 -20.43 -11.31
CA GLN A 41 1.96 -20.41 -10.94
C GLN A 41 2.85 -20.59 -12.19
N LEU A 42 2.51 -21.52 -13.08
CA LEU A 42 3.22 -21.71 -14.34
C LEU A 42 3.13 -20.48 -15.24
N LYS A 43 1.98 -19.82 -15.30
CA LYS A 43 1.80 -18.56 -16.03
C LYS A 43 2.71 -17.47 -15.47
N ALA A 44 2.76 -17.31 -14.14
CA ALA A 44 3.67 -16.38 -13.48
C ALA A 44 5.16 -16.73 -13.70
N ILE A 45 5.52 -18.01 -13.69
CA ILE A 45 6.89 -18.50 -13.91
C ILE A 45 7.34 -18.30 -15.36
N ASN A 46 6.45 -18.49 -16.35
CA ASN A 46 6.82 -18.59 -17.77
C ASN A 46 6.60 -17.30 -18.57
N THR A 47 5.70 -16.40 -18.16
CA THR A 47 5.43 -15.17 -18.92
C THR A 47 6.67 -14.26 -18.95
N ARG A 48 7.03 -13.71 -20.11
CA ARG A 48 8.19 -12.83 -20.31
C ARG A 48 7.78 -11.55 -21.05
N HIS A 49 8.63 -10.52 -21.00
CA HIS A 49 8.45 -9.25 -21.72
C HIS A 49 7.15 -8.48 -21.39
N ALA A 50 6.67 -8.63 -20.15
CA ALA A 50 5.49 -7.97 -19.63
C ALA A 50 5.77 -7.52 -18.19
N ASP A 51 5.10 -6.45 -17.77
CA ASP A 51 4.98 -6.15 -16.33
C ASP A 51 3.97 -7.13 -15.75
N ILE A 52 4.37 -7.91 -14.76
CA ILE A 52 3.55 -8.97 -14.17
C ILE A 52 3.32 -8.63 -12.70
N LEU A 53 2.06 -8.61 -12.29
CA LEU A 53 1.65 -8.53 -10.89
C LEU A 53 1.02 -9.86 -10.47
N VAL A 54 1.61 -10.53 -9.48
CA VAL A 54 1.11 -11.76 -8.89
C VAL A 54 0.45 -11.44 -7.55
N SER A 55 -0.88 -11.49 -7.53
CA SER A 55 -1.69 -11.36 -6.31
C SER A 55 -1.94 -12.74 -5.71
N ALA A 56 -1.27 -13.08 -4.62
CA ALA A 56 -1.38 -14.41 -4.03
C ALA A 56 -1.35 -14.41 -2.51
N ALA A 57 -2.28 -15.13 -1.88
CA ALA A 57 -2.45 -15.17 -0.44
C ALA A 57 -1.25 -15.78 0.31
N ALA A 58 -1.22 -15.66 1.64
CA ALA A 58 -0.26 -16.40 2.48
C ALA A 58 -0.21 -17.89 2.12
N GLY A 59 0.99 -18.47 2.06
CA GLY A 59 1.16 -19.90 1.80
C GLY A 59 0.93 -20.34 0.35
N SER A 60 0.63 -19.43 -0.58
CA SER A 60 0.44 -19.73 -2.02
C SER A 60 1.72 -20.06 -2.80
N GLY A 61 2.88 -20.02 -2.13
CA GLY A 61 4.17 -20.27 -2.75
C GLY A 61 4.77 -19.07 -3.51
N LYS A 62 4.39 -17.83 -3.18
CA LYS A 62 4.94 -16.57 -3.75
C LYS A 62 6.46 -16.62 -3.98
N THR A 63 7.21 -16.88 -2.92
CA THR A 63 8.69 -16.96 -2.97
C THR A 63 9.17 -18.12 -3.84
N ALA A 64 8.47 -19.27 -3.83
CA ALA A 64 8.84 -20.42 -4.66
C ALA A 64 8.65 -20.12 -6.15
N VAL A 65 7.56 -19.43 -6.50
CA VAL A 65 7.29 -18.93 -7.86
C VAL A 65 8.39 -17.97 -8.32
N LEU A 66 8.79 -17.04 -7.45
CA LEU A 66 9.85 -16.06 -7.74
C LEU A 66 11.21 -16.75 -7.97
N VAL A 67 11.58 -17.69 -7.09
CA VAL A 67 12.83 -18.48 -7.23
C VAL A 67 12.80 -19.31 -8.50
N GLU A 68 11.74 -20.08 -8.75
CA GLU A 68 11.61 -20.91 -9.96
C GLU A 68 11.66 -20.07 -11.24
N ARG A 69 11.05 -18.89 -11.23
CA ARG A 69 11.12 -17.93 -12.32
C ARG A 69 12.56 -17.52 -12.62
N ILE A 70 13.35 -17.15 -11.60
CA ILE A 70 14.77 -16.84 -11.75
C ILE A 70 15.52 -18.04 -12.34
N ILE A 71 15.32 -19.24 -11.79
CA ILE A 71 15.97 -20.46 -12.28
C ILE A 71 15.67 -20.68 -13.77
N LYS A 72 14.42 -20.53 -14.20
CA LYS A 72 14.07 -20.66 -15.62
C LYS A 72 14.71 -19.61 -16.52
N ILE A 73 14.93 -18.40 -16.01
CA ILE A 73 15.58 -17.33 -16.79
C ILE A 73 17.08 -17.64 -16.95
N ILE A 74 17.77 -17.99 -15.86
CA ILE A 74 19.22 -18.24 -15.91
C ILE A 74 19.58 -19.55 -16.62
N THR A 75 18.64 -20.51 -16.67
CA THR A 75 18.82 -21.82 -17.35
C THR A 75 18.27 -21.86 -18.78
N ASN A 76 17.74 -20.74 -19.28
CA ASN A 76 17.25 -20.66 -20.65
C ASN A 76 18.38 -21.00 -21.65
N LYS A 77 18.14 -21.93 -22.57
CA LYS A 77 19.14 -22.39 -23.53
C LYS A 77 19.36 -21.41 -24.70
N ASP A 78 18.31 -20.69 -25.08
CA ASP A 78 18.32 -19.81 -26.24
C ASP A 78 18.85 -18.42 -25.87
N ASN A 79 18.49 -17.93 -24.69
CA ASN A 79 18.93 -16.62 -24.17
C ASN A 79 19.12 -16.67 -22.65
N PRO A 80 20.24 -17.24 -22.15
CA PRO A 80 20.55 -17.24 -20.72
C PRO A 80 20.86 -15.82 -20.25
N VAL A 81 20.22 -15.41 -19.16
CA VAL A 81 20.52 -14.15 -18.48
C VAL A 81 21.32 -14.45 -17.22
N ASP A 82 22.40 -13.72 -17.03
CA ASP A 82 23.19 -13.82 -15.79
C ASP A 82 22.43 -13.21 -14.60
N ILE A 83 22.53 -13.85 -13.44
CA ILE A 83 21.81 -13.41 -12.22
C ILE A 83 22.20 -12.00 -11.74
N ASP A 84 23.41 -11.53 -12.05
CA ASP A 84 23.87 -10.16 -11.73
C ASP A 84 23.30 -9.09 -12.68
N ARG A 85 22.57 -9.51 -13.72
CA ARG A 85 21.72 -8.68 -14.58
C ARG A 85 20.26 -8.66 -14.12
N MET A 86 19.96 -9.11 -12.90
CA MET A 86 18.64 -8.98 -12.28
C MET A 86 18.74 -8.10 -11.04
N LEU A 87 17.70 -7.31 -10.80
CA LEU A 87 17.49 -6.63 -9.53
C LEU A 87 16.38 -7.36 -8.77
N ILE A 88 16.67 -7.81 -7.56
CA ILE A 88 15.76 -8.56 -6.71
C ILE A 88 15.60 -7.79 -5.40
N VAL A 89 14.44 -7.21 -5.21
CA VAL A 89 14.10 -6.32 -4.10
C VAL A 89 13.19 -7.04 -3.11
N THR A 90 13.57 -7.02 -1.84
CA THR A 90 12.77 -7.54 -0.72
C THR A 90 12.50 -6.47 0.33
N PHE A 91 11.52 -6.70 1.20
CA PHE A 91 11.19 -5.74 2.26
C PHE A 91 12.23 -5.67 3.39
N THR A 92 12.87 -6.80 3.73
CA THR A 92 13.87 -6.87 4.82
C THR A 92 15.19 -7.47 4.36
N ASN A 93 16.27 -7.15 5.09
CA ASN A 93 17.59 -7.75 4.88
C ASN A 93 17.60 -9.26 5.14
N ALA A 94 16.78 -9.73 6.09
CA ALA A 94 16.60 -11.16 6.35
C ALA A 94 15.94 -11.86 5.16
N ALA A 95 14.88 -11.29 4.59
CA ALA A 95 14.24 -11.81 3.39
C ALA A 95 15.19 -11.82 2.18
N ALA A 96 16.06 -10.80 2.03
CA ALA A 96 17.08 -10.79 0.99
C ALA A 96 18.10 -11.92 1.17
N ALA A 97 18.54 -12.17 2.40
CA ALA A 97 19.47 -13.26 2.72
C ALA A 97 18.83 -14.63 2.46
N GLU A 98 17.59 -14.83 2.92
CA GLU A 98 16.81 -16.05 2.67
C GLU A 98 16.58 -16.27 1.17
N MET A 99 16.27 -15.23 0.41
CA MET A 99 16.09 -15.32 -1.03
C MET A 99 17.38 -15.73 -1.75
N ARG A 100 18.54 -15.18 -1.33
CA ARG A 100 19.86 -15.58 -1.83
C ARG A 100 20.13 -17.06 -1.57
N GLU A 101 19.86 -17.53 -0.35
CA GLU A 101 20.03 -18.94 0.03
C GLU A 101 19.16 -19.86 -0.83
N ARG A 102 17.86 -19.56 -0.94
CA ARG A 102 16.91 -20.36 -1.75
C ARG A 102 17.31 -20.43 -3.23
N ILE A 103 17.79 -19.33 -3.81
CA ILE A 103 18.29 -19.32 -5.19
C ILE A 103 19.55 -20.18 -5.32
N GLY A 104 20.50 -20.07 -4.37
CA GLY A 104 21.71 -20.89 -4.34
C GLY A 104 21.43 -22.38 -4.25
N GLU A 105 20.48 -22.78 -3.39
CA GLU A 105 20.01 -24.16 -3.28
C GLU A 105 19.38 -24.66 -4.59
N ALA A 106 18.55 -23.83 -5.23
CA ALA A 106 17.88 -24.20 -6.47
C ALA A 106 18.87 -24.34 -7.64
N ILE A 107 19.88 -23.45 -7.74
CA ILE A 107 21.00 -23.58 -8.69
C ILE A 107 21.78 -24.88 -8.43
N SER A 108 22.06 -25.18 -7.16
CA SER A 108 22.81 -26.39 -6.77
C SER A 108 22.06 -27.67 -7.15
N LYS A 109 20.74 -27.71 -6.96
CA LYS A 109 19.89 -28.83 -7.39
C LYS A 109 19.89 -29.03 -8.92
N GLU A 110 19.93 -27.95 -9.70
CA GLU A 110 20.06 -28.07 -11.16
C GLU A 110 21.47 -28.53 -11.59
N LEU A 111 22.51 -28.16 -10.82
CA LEU A 111 23.87 -28.68 -11.02
C LEU A 111 23.97 -30.17 -10.68
N GLU A 112 23.28 -30.68 -9.67
CA GLU A 112 23.26 -32.12 -9.37
C GLU A 112 22.75 -32.95 -10.56
N LYS A 113 21.77 -32.42 -11.30
CA LYS A 113 21.23 -33.04 -12.52
C LYS A 113 22.20 -32.95 -13.70
N ASN A 114 23.00 -31.88 -13.77
CA ASN A 114 24.00 -31.68 -14.82
C ASN A 114 25.30 -31.04 -14.26
N PRO A 115 26.20 -31.86 -13.66
CA PRO A 115 27.35 -31.34 -12.91
C PRO A 115 28.35 -30.53 -13.74
N ASN A 116 28.39 -30.78 -15.06
CA ASN A 116 29.32 -30.14 -16.00
C ASN A 116 28.74 -28.90 -16.67
N ASN A 117 27.58 -28.39 -16.22
CA ASN A 117 26.98 -27.18 -16.79
C ASN A 117 27.77 -25.93 -16.35
N SER A 118 28.65 -25.47 -17.23
CA SER A 118 29.50 -24.29 -17.00
C SER A 118 28.69 -23.01 -16.73
N ASN A 119 27.51 -22.85 -17.34
CA ASN A 119 26.64 -21.70 -17.08
C ASN A 119 26.15 -21.71 -15.63
N LEU A 120 25.63 -22.83 -15.12
CA LEU A 120 25.15 -22.92 -13.75
C LEU A 120 26.27 -22.70 -12.71
N GLN A 121 27.48 -23.22 -12.97
CA GLN A 121 28.66 -22.96 -12.12
C GLN A 121 29.01 -21.46 -12.09
N LYS A 122 28.93 -20.78 -13.25
CA LYS A 122 29.08 -19.32 -13.35
C LYS A 122 28.00 -18.60 -12.55
N GLN A 123 26.73 -19.01 -12.65
CA GLN A 123 25.64 -18.37 -11.91
C GLN A 123 25.82 -18.47 -10.39
N LEU A 124 26.28 -19.62 -9.88
CA LEU A 124 26.57 -19.77 -8.45
C LEU A 124 27.67 -18.81 -7.97
N THR A 125 28.68 -18.55 -8.81
CA THR A 125 29.73 -17.57 -8.52
C THR A 125 29.18 -16.14 -8.55
N LEU A 126 28.32 -15.83 -9.53
CA LEU A 126 27.70 -14.51 -9.69
C LEU A 126 26.65 -14.20 -8.62
N LEU A 127 26.06 -15.21 -7.96
CA LEU A 127 25.08 -15.03 -6.88
C LEU A 127 25.60 -14.12 -5.75
N ASN A 128 26.90 -14.16 -5.47
CA ASN A 128 27.54 -13.28 -4.47
C ASN A 128 27.60 -11.80 -4.90
N LYS A 129 27.57 -11.54 -6.22
CA LYS A 129 27.55 -10.20 -6.82
C LYS A 129 26.15 -9.75 -7.24
N ALA A 130 25.17 -10.64 -7.21
CA ALA A 130 23.80 -10.37 -7.62
C ALA A 130 23.16 -9.29 -6.76
N ASN A 131 22.34 -8.43 -7.38
CA ASN A 131 21.62 -7.37 -6.70
C ASN A 131 20.37 -7.94 -5.99
N ILE A 132 20.59 -8.65 -4.88
CA ILE A 132 19.55 -9.20 -3.99
C ILE A 132 19.59 -8.45 -2.65
N SER A 133 18.68 -7.51 -2.44
CA SER A 133 18.71 -6.62 -1.28
C SER A 133 17.37 -5.97 -0.98
N THR A 134 17.31 -5.17 0.08
CA THR A 134 16.23 -4.17 0.21
C THR A 134 16.43 -3.03 -0.78
N LEU A 135 15.36 -2.28 -1.05
CA LEU A 135 15.46 -1.12 -1.93
C LEU A 135 16.38 -0.04 -1.34
N HIS A 136 16.28 0.23 -0.03
CA HIS A 136 17.20 1.11 0.70
C HIS A 136 18.68 0.72 0.48
N SER A 137 19.01 -0.57 0.56
CA SER A 137 20.38 -1.05 0.32
C SER A 137 20.82 -0.85 -1.13
N PHE A 138 19.90 -1.01 -2.08
CA PHE A 138 20.14 -0.71 -3.49
C PHE A 138 20.41 0.79 -3.69
N CYS A 139 19.57 1.66 -3.13
CA CYS A 139 19.72 3.12 -3.17
C CYS A 139 21.04 3.57 -2.54
N LEU A 140 21.41 3.02 -1.37
CA LEU A 140 22.68 3.33 -0.71
C LEU A 140 23.88 2.98 -1.60
N ASN A 141 23.85 1.82 -2.26
CA ASN A 141 24.90 1.43 -3.20
C ASN A 141 24.92 2.34 -4.44
N LEU A 142 23.75 2.75 -4.93
CA LEU A 142 23.65 3.70 -6.04
C LEU A 142 24.31 5.04 -5.68
N ILE A 143 23.99 5.57 -4.50
CA ILE A 143 24.55 6.83 -3.99
C ILE A 143 26.07 6.72 -3.83
N ARG A 144 26.58 5.65 -3.21
CA ARG A 144 28.03 5.46 -3.03
C ARG A 144 28.81 5.42 -4.36
N ASN A 145 28.19 4.95 -5.43
CA ASN A 145 28.83 4.90 -6.75
C ASN A 145 28.66 6.20 -7.56
N ASN A 146 27.74 7.09 -7.15
CA ASN A 146 27.37 8.29 -7.91
C ASN A 146 27.30 9.57 -7.04
N PHE A 147 27.94 9.59 -5.87
CA PHE A 147 27.85 10.72 -4.93
C PHE A 147 28.29 12.05 -5.55
N HIS A 148 29.15 12.02 -6.57
CA HIS A 148 29.61 13.20 -7.30
C HIS A 148 28.50 13.91 -8.11
N GLN A 149 27.36 13.27 -8.33
CA GLN A 149 26.21 13.86 -9.03
C GLN A 149 25.27 14.64 -8.11
N ILE A 150 25.46 14.52 -6.79
CA ILE A 150 24.65 15.16 -5.77
C ILE A 150 25.55 15.90 -4.79
N ASP A 151 24.99 16.84 -4.04
CA ASP A 151 25.71 17.59 -3.00
C ASP A 151 25.88 16.75 -1.72
N LEU A 152 26.68 15.69 -1.79
CA LEU A 152 26.94 14.76 -0.69
C LEU A 152 28.43 14.43 -0.55
N ASP A 153 28.94 14.57 0.68
CA ASP A 153 30.32 14.21 1.01
C ASP A 153 30.53 12.68 0.87
N PRO A 154 31.60 12.21 0.19
CA PRO A 154 31.84 10.76 0.01
C PRO A 154 32.02 9.98 1.31
N SER A 155 32.36 10.64 2.41
CA SER A 155 32.51 10.04 3.75
C SER A 155 31.19 9.94 4.53
N PHE A 156 30.05 10.19 3.89
CA PHE A 156 28.75 10.13 4.54
C PHE A 156 28.48 8.78 5.22
N ARG A 157 27.68 8.83 6.28
CA ARG A 157 27.18 7.63 6.98
C ARG A 157 25.68 7.68 7.19
N VAL A 158 25.09 6.52 7.42
CA VAL A 158 23.69 6.43 7.85
C VAL A 158 23.61 6.80 9.34
N GLY A 159 22.77 7.77 9.67
CA GLY A 159 22.54 8.21 11.06
C GLY A 159 21.72 7.20 11.85
N ASP A 160 21.99 7.07 13.14
CA ASP A 160 21.15 6.26 14.02
C ASP A 160 19.85 7.00 14.38
N SER A 161 18.83 6.25 14.83
CA SER A 161 17.51 6.81 15.10
C SER A 161 17.50 7.92 16.16
N THR A 162 18.40 7.87 17.14
CA THR A 162 18.47 8.86 18.22
C THR A 162 19.08 10.14 17.70
N GLU A 163 20.20 10.04 16.98
CA GLU A 163 20.85 11.18 16.35
C GLU A 163 19.93 11.89 15.36
N ILE A 164 19.24 11.13 14.51
CA ILE A 164 18.25 11.65 13.56
C ILE A 164 17.09 12.34 14.30
N ALA A 165 16.59 11.77 15.40
CA ALA A 165 15.51 12.36 16.18
C ALA A 165 15.93 13.67 16.88
N LEU A 166 17.16 13.74 17.40
CA LEU A 166 17.69 14.96 18.02
C LEU A 166 17.86 16.07 16.98
N LEU A 167 18.52 15.77 15.86
CA LEU A 167 18.67 16.72 14.75
C LEU A 167 17.33 17.23 14.24
N ARG A 168 16.35 16.34 14.17
CA ARG A 168 14.99 16.68 13.79
C ARG A 168 14.36 17.68 14.76
N GLY A 169 14.45 17.41 16.05
CA GLY A 169 13.93 18.31 17.09
C GLY A 169 14.60 19.68 17.03
N GLU A 170 15.93 19.70 17.05
CA GLU A 170 16.73 20.93 16.94
C GLU A 170 16.45 21.73 15.66
N SER A 171 16.06 21.08 14.56
CA SER A 171 15.72 21.79 13.32
C SER A 171 14.37 22.46 13.40
N LEU A 172 13.39 21.79 14.01
CA LEU A 172 12.03 22.30 14.12
C LEU A 172 11.93 23.40 15.18
N ASP A 173 12.64 23.26 16.30
CA ASP A 173 12.74 24.27 17.34
C ASP A 173 13.25 25.60 16.75
N GLU A 174 14.33 25.56 15.96
CA GLU A 174 14.87 26.76 15.34
C GLU A 174 13.92 27.38 14.30
N VAL A 175 13.13 26.59 13.54
CA VAL A 175 12.12 27.15 12.63
C VAL A 175 11.04 27.90 13.41
N PHE A 176 10.59 27.33 14.54
CA PHE A 176 9.59 27.99 15.39
C PHE A 176 10.15 29.29 15.99
N GLU A 177 11.38 29.26 16.51
CA GLU A 177 12.04 30.44 17.05
C GLU A 177 12.16 31.57 16.01
N GLU A 178 12.57 31.24 14.78
CA GLU A 178 12.62 32.20 13.67
C GLU A 178 11.23 32.79 13.39
N LYS A 179 10.19 31.96 13.28
CA LYS A 179 8.83 32.41 12.98
C LYS A 179 8.20 33.24 14.09
N TYR A 180 8.46 32.95 15.36
CA TYR A 180 8.02 33.78 16.48
C TYR A 180 8.71 35.14 16.50
N ASN A 181 9.98 35.23 16.05
CA ASN A 181 10.72 36.48 16.00
C ASN A 181 10.32 37.38 14.81
N GLU A 182 9.83 36.80 13.72
CA GLU A 182 9.41 37.53 12.51
C GLU A 182 8.02 38.21 12.62
N GLU A 183 7.28 38.01 13.72
CA GLU A 183 5.89 38.48 13.90
C GLU A 183 4.96 38.09 12.73
N ASN A 184 5.15 36.90 12.16
CA ASN A 184 4.37 36.44 11.01
C ASN A 184 2.90 36.18 11.39
N GLU A 185 1.99 37.02 10.91
CA GLU A 185 0.55 36.92 11.21
C GLU A 185 -0.06 35.57 10.81
N SER A 186 0.34 34.99 9.68
CA SER A 186 -0.17 33.69 9.21
C SER A 186 0.27 32.56 10.14
N PHE A 187 1.54 32.60 10.59
CA PHE A 187 2.05 31.65 11.57
C PHE A 187 1.31 31.78 12.91
N HIS A 188 1.06 33.00 13.40
CA HIS A 188 0.29 33.21 14.63
C HIS A 188 -1.13 32.66 14.52
N LYS A 189 -1.82 32.88 13.40
CA LYS A 189 -3.15 32.28 13.17
C LYS A 189 -3.11 30.77 13.13
N LEU A 190 -2.05 30.17 12.58
CA LEU A 190 -1.86 28.72 12.58
C LEU A 190 -1.71 28.17 14.01
N VAL A 191 -0.89 28.84 14.83
CA VAL A 191 -0.73 28.51 16.25
C VAL A 191 -2.07 28.63 16.98
N GLU A 192 -2.81 29.72 16.80
CA GLU A 192 -4.14 29.89 17.41
C GLU A 192 -5.15 28.83 16.95
N SER A 193 -5.05 28.36 15.71
CA SER A 193 -5.98 27.39 15.13
C SER A 193 -5.71 25.95 15.56
N TYR A 194 -4.44 25.57 15.74
CA TYR A 194 -4.05 24.18 15.97
C TYR A 194 -3.51 23.90 17.38
N CYS A 195 -3.17 24.93 18.14
CA CYS A 195 -2.58 24.79 19.47
C CYS A 195 -3.57 25.24 20.55
N ASN A 196 -3.25 24.88 21.80
CA ASN A 196 -3.97 25.41 22.95
C ASN A 196 -3.10 26.46 23.65
N ASN A 197 -3.72 27.25 24.55
CA ASN A 197 -3.05 28.35 25.26
C ASN A 197 -1.82 27.96 26.11
N LYS A 198 -1.48 26.66 26.21
CA LYS A 198 -0.40 26.17 27.07
C LYS A 198 0.79 25.62 26.29
N SER A 199 0.63 25.25 25.02
CA SER A 199 1.70 24.63 24.24
C SER A 199 1.38 24.59 22.75
N ASP A 200 2.42 24.80 21.96
CA ASP A 200 2.46 24.67 20.51
C ASP A 200 2.75 23.25 20.00
N ARG A 201 2.84 22.27 20.92
CA ARG A 201 3.17 20.88 20.61
C ARG A 201 2.26 20.21 19.58
N ALA A 202 0.99 20.60 19.53
CA ALA A 202 0.04 20.04 18.56
C ALA A 202 0.43 20.36 17.11
N LEU A 203 0.86 21.60 16.86
CA LEU A 203 1.38 22.03 15.56
C LEU A 203 2.75 21.39 15.28
N TYR A 204 3.61 21.28 16.29
CA TYR A 204 4.89 20.58 16.20
C TYR A 204 4.73 19.13 15.71
N ASP A 205 3.81 18.39 16.33
CA ASP A 205 3.50 17.01 15.96
C ASP A 205 2.80 16.92 14.60
N LEU A 206 2.01 17.94 14.21
CA LEU A 206 1.41 18.03 12.88
C LEU A 206 2.47 18.21 11.79
N ILE A 207 3.42 19.13 11.95
CA ILE A 207 4.51 19.37 11.00
C ILE A 207 5.35 18.11 10.82
N GLN A 208 5.69 17.42 11.90
CA GLN A 208 6.45 16.17 11.81
C GLN A 208 5.69 15.06 11.07
N ARG A 209 4.37 14.91 11.33
CA ARG A 209 3.54 13.94 10.61
C ARG A 209 3.45 14.28 9.12
N LEU A 210 3.24 15.56 8.80
CA LEU A 210 3.11 16.02 7.43
C LEU A 210 4.44 15.91 6.68
N TYR A 211 5.58 16.22 7.32
CA TYR A 211 6.91 15.94 6.80
C TYR A 211 7.08 14.46 6.47
N ASN A 212 6.84 13.57 7.44
CA ASN A 212 7.00 12.13 7.24
C ASN A 212 6.14 11.60 6.08
N PHE A 213 4.91 12.10 5.95
CA PHE A 213 4.04 11.75 4.82
C PHE A 213 4.56 12.32 3.50
N SER A 214 4.93 13.60 3.45
CA SER A 214 5.45 14.22 2.22
C SER A 214 6.69 13.50 1.70
N MET A 215 7.55 12.99 2.59
CA MET A 215 8.76 12.25 2.22
C MET A 215 8.48 10.87 1.60
N SER A 216 7.24 10.35 1.65
CA SER A 216 6.85 9.15 0.89
C SER A 216 6.37 9.43 -0.53
N THR A 217 6.44 10.70 -0.97
CA THR A 217 6.09 11.12 -2.33
C THR A 217 7.35 11.49 -3.11
N PRO A 218 7.42 11.28 -4.45
CA PRO A 218 8.62 11.56 -5.24
C PRO A 218 9.09 13.02 -5.21
N ASN A 219 8.16 13.97 -5.02
CA ASN A 219 8.48 15.40 -4.89
C ASN A 219 7.72 15.99 -3.69
N PRO A 220 8.30 15.94 -2.48
CA PRO A 220 7.62 16.34 -1.25
C PRO A 220 7.16 17.81 -1.27
N LYS A 221 7.99 18.71 -1.79
CA LYS A 221 7.70 20.15 -1.87
C LYS A 221 6.52 20.42 -2.79
N LYS A 222 6.55 19.85 -4.00
CA LYS A 222 5.46 19.98 -4.97
C LYS A 222 4.15 19.41 -4.39
N TRP A 223 4.21 18.23 -3.79
CA TRP A 223 3.03 17.60 -3.18
C TRP A 223 2.41 18.45 -2.07
N LEU A 224 3.22 19.02 -1.17
CA LEU A 224 2.74 19.91 -0.09
C LEU A 224 2.00 21.12 -0.66
N LEU A 225 2.59 21.80 -1.65
CA LEU A 225 1.99 22.98 -2.26
C LEU A 225 0.71 22.63 -3.02
N GLU A 226 0.72 21.57 -3.83
CA GLU A 226 -0.50 21.09 -4.53
C GLU A 226 -1.62 20.74 -3.55
N LYS A 227 -1.29 20.16 -2.38
CA LYS A 227 -2.28 19.87 -1.33
C LYS A 227 -2.76 21.09 -0.56
N ALA A 228 -1.99 22.16 -0.51
CA ALA A 228 -2.51 23.44 -0.03
C ALA A 228 -3.42 24.09 -1.07
N GLU A 229 -3.09 24.01 -2.36
CA GLU A 229 -3.93 24.50 -3.47
C GLU A 229 -5.31 23.83 -3.55
N ASP A 230 -5.45 22.59 -3.04
CA ASP A 230 -6.75 21.93 -2.89
C ASP A 230 -7.77 22.75 -2.05
N PHE A 231 -7.30 23.71 -1.23
CA PHE A 231 -8.13 24.62 -0.44
C PHE A 231 -8.38 25.97 -1.12
N ASN A 232 -7.74 26.25 -2.26
CA ASN A 232 -7.90 27.48 -3.04
C ASN A 232 -9.20 27.47 -3.86
N VAL A 233 -10.33 27.37 -3.16
CA VAL A 233 -11.65 27.24 -3.79
C VAL A 233 -12.31 28.61 -3.97
N THR A 234 -12.71 28.92 -5.21
CA THR A 234 -13.43 30.16 -5.53
C THR A 234 -14.94 29.92 -5.65
N GLU A 235 -15.33 28.77 -6.21
CA GLU A 235 -16.73 28.36 -6.44
C GLU A 235 -17.22 27.24 -5.50
N GLY A 236 -16.71 27.21 -4.25
CA GLY A 236 -17.16 26.29 -3.21
C GLY A 236 -17.03 24.81 -3.64
N PHE A 237 -18.13 24.05 -3.54
CA PHE A 237 -18.13 22.61 -3.85
C PHE A 237 -17.70 22.26 -5.29
N LYS A 238 -17.92 23.16 -6.26
CA LYS A 238 -17.65 22.87 -7.68
C LYS A 238 -16.17 22.60 -7.94
N GLU A 239 -15.31 23.30 -7.23
CA GLU A 239 -13.84 23.25 -7.34
C GLU A 239 -13.18 22.44 -6.21
N PHE A 240 -13.98 21.84 -5.33
CA PHE A 240 -13.44 21.09 -4.20
C PHE A 240 -12.73 19.82 -4.67
N SER A 241 -11.46 19.69 -4.32
CA SER A 241 -10.58 18.60 -4.79
C SER A 241 -11.06 17.20 -4.41
N PHE A 242 -11.81 17.05 -3.31
CA PHE A 242 -12.36 15.76 -2.86
C PHE A 242 -13.83 15.55 -3.24
N LYS A 243 -14.36 16.33 -4.20
CA LYS A 243 -15.75 16.22 -4.66
C LYS A 243 -16.11 14.80 -5.12
N GLU A 244 -15.25 14.15 -5.88
CA GLU A 244 -15.53 12.82 -6.43
C GLU A 244 -15.61 11.74 -5.33
N GLU A 245 -14.70 11.79 -4.35
CA GLU A 245 -14.72 10.85 -3.22
C GLU A 245 -15.95 11.10 -2.34
N PHE A 246 -16.32 12.36 -2.12
CA PHE A 246 -17.55 12.71 -1.40
C PHE A 246 -18.81 12.22 -2.13
N VAL A 247 -18.89 12.42 -3.45
CA VAL A 247 -19.97 11.91 -4.31
C VAL A 247 -20.10 10.40 -4.16
N LYS A 248 -18.97 9.68 -4.24
CA LYS A 248 -18.94 8.23 -4.12
C LYS A 248 -19.40 7.76 -2.75
N GLU A 249 -18.93 8.38 -1.66
CA GLU A 249 -19.37 8.07 -0.29
C GLU A 249 -20.89 8.21 -0.16
N VAL A 250 -21.45 9.32 -0.66
CA VAL A 250 -22.89 9.57 -0.64
C VAL A 250 -23.67 8.52 -1.44
N ILE A 251 -23.18 8.14 -2.63
CA ILE A 251 -23.82 7.10 -3.46
C ILE A 251 -23.80 5.74 -2.76
N GLU A 252 -22.70 5.37 -2.11
CA GLU A 252 -22.58 4.13 -1.35
C GLU A 252 -23.56 4.08 -0.18
N GLU A 253 -23.65 5.18 0.58
CA GLU A 253 -24.61 5.33 1.68
C GLU A 253 -26.06 5.21 1.19
N LEU A 254 -26.45 5.98 0.17
CA LEU A 254 -27.81 5.93 -0.39
C LEU A 254 -28.15 4.56 -0.99
N THR A 255 -27.17 3.89 -1.61
CA THR A 255 -27.34 2.52 -2.12
C THR A 255 -27.61 1.52 -0.99
N LEU A 256 -26.99 1.71 0.17
CA LEU A 256 -27.29 0.89 1.35
C LEU A 256 -28.71 1.15 1.87
N GLY A 257 -29.13 2.41 1.93
CA GLY A 257 -30.51 2.79 2.25
C GLY A 257 -31.54 2.16 1.31
N GLU A 258 -31.29 2.22 0.01
CA GLU A 258 -32.09 1.59 -1.05
C GLU A 258 -32.25 0.08 -0.83
N LYS A 259 -31.16 -0.61 -0.46
CA LYS A 259 -31.17 -2.06 -0.18
C LYS A 259 -32.05 -2.40 1.03
N PHE A 260 -32.03 -1.58 2.08
CA PHE A 260 -32.90 -1.78 3.25
C PHE A 260 -34.39 -1.61 2.89
N LEU A 261 -34.73 -0.56 2.13
CA LEU A 261 -36.11 -0.30 1.69
C LEU A 261 -36.63 -1.39 0.76
N LYS A 262 -35.82 -1.82 -0.22
CA LYS A 262 -36.16 -2.95 -1.10
C LYS A 262 -36.36 -4.26 -0.34
N ARG A 263 -35.57 -4.51 0.72
CA ARG A 263 -35.80 -5.67 1.59
C ARG A 263 -37.11 -5.54 2.36
N GLY A 264 -37.42 -4.34 2.88
CA GLY A 264 -38.69 -4.06 3.55
C GLY A 264 -39.90 -4.27 2.62
N LEU A 265 -39.81 -3.82 1.37
CA LEU A 265 -40.87 -4.04 0.36
C LEU A 265 -41.07 -5.53 0.05
N ARG A 266 -40.00 -6.32 -0.08
CA ARG A 266 -40.12 -7.78 -0.26
C ARG A 266 -40.83 -8.45 0.93
N LEU A 267 -40.54 -8.03 2.16
CA LEU A 267 -41.25 -8.54 3.33
C LEU A 267 -42.74 -8.17 3.29
N ILE A 268 -43.10 -7.01 2.73
CA ILE A 268 -44.50 -6.63 2.53
C ILE A 268 -45.15 -7.50 1.44
N ASP A 269 -44.45 -7.76 0.33
CA ASP A 269 -44.94 -8.65 -0.76
C ASP A 269 -45.24 -10.07 -0.27
N GLU A 270 -44.49 -10.55 0.70
CA GLU A 270 -44.67 -11.87 1.32
C GLU A 270 -45.77 -11.88 2.39
N ASN A 271 -46.27 -10.71 2.82
CA ASN A 271 -47.13 -10.56 4.00
C ASN A 271 -48.21 -9.47 3.85
N ASP A 272 -49.39 -9.86 3.34
CA ASP A 272 -50.54 -8.96 3.03
C ASP A 272 -50.97 -8.03 4.17
N PHE A 273 -50.80 -8.41 5.45
CA PHE A 273 -51.19 -7.58 6.59
C PHE A 273 -50.35 -6.29 6.71
N LEU A 274 -49.16 -6.27 6.10
CA LEU A 274 -48.26 -5.12 6.04
C LEU A 274 -48.51 -4.21 4.83
N GLU A 275 -49.48 -4.52 3.97
CA GLU A 275 -49.71 -3.79 2.71
C GLU A 275 -49.89 -2.27 2.91
N LYS A 276 -50.42 -1.85 4.07
CA LYS A 276 -50.53 -0.44 4.43
C LYS A 276 -49.19 0.30 4.51
N TYR A 277 -48.08 -0.41 4.72
CA TYR A 277 -46.73 0.17 4.72
C TYR A 277 -46.14 0.34 3.32
N ARG A 278 -46.73 -0.28 2.29
CA ARG A 278 -46.19 -0.24 0.92
C ARG A 278 -46.02 1.18 0.42
N GLU A 279 -47.05 2.01 0.57
CA GLU A 279 -47.01 3.41 0.13
C GLU A 279 -45.91 4.21 0.86
N ASN A 280 -45.74 3.98 2.17
CA ASN A 280 -44.68 4.63 2.93
C ASN A 280 -43.28 4.20 2.45
N LEU A 281 -43.03 2.89 2.32
CA LEU A 281 -41.71 2.39 1.92
C LEU A 281 -41.39 2.68 0.44
N GLN A 282 -42.40 2.69 -0.42
CA GLN A 282 -42.22 3.06 -1.82
C GLN A 282 -41.87 4.55 -1.94
N SER A 283 -42.60 5.42 -1.23
CA SER A 283 -42.28 6.85 -1.19
C SER A 283 -40.86 7.10 -0.63
N ASP A 284 -40.47 6.43 0.45
CA ASP A 284 -39.12 6.54 1.01
C ASP A 284 -38.04 6.02 0.02
N LEU A 285 -38.35 4.97 -0.75
CA LEU A 285 -37.47 4.42 -1.78
C LEU A 285 -37.30 5.40 -2.94
N ASP A 286 -38.40 5.99 -3.42
CA ASP A 286 -38.39 6.97 -4.50
C ASP A 286 -37.60 8.22 -4.08
N ILE A 287 -37.74 8.68 -2.83
CA ILE A 287 -36.92 9.76 -2.26
C ILE A 287 -35.43 9.40 -2.29
N THR A 288 -35.09 8.20 -1.80
CA THR A 288 -33.70 7.75 -1.72
C THR A 288 -33.07 7.61 -3.11
N GLN A 289 -33.81 7.08 -4.09
CA GLN A 289 -33.35 6.92 -5.47
C GLN A 289 -33.26 8.28 -6.20
N GLY A 290 -34.20 9.19 -5.95
CA GLY A 290 -34.17 10.55 -6.47
C GLY A 290 -32.92 11.31 -6.02
N ALA A 291 -32.63 11.29 -4.71
CA ALA A 291 -31.40 11.89 -4.18
C ALA A 291 -30.15 11.28 -4.82
N LYS A 292 -30.08 9.94 -4.92
CA LYS A 292 -28.93 9.25 -5.52
C LYS A 292 -28.68 9.65 -6.97
N GLY A 293 -29.72 9.76 -7.80
CA GLY A 293 -29.58 10.19 -9.20
C GLY A 293 -29.16 11.66 -9.34
N MET A 294 -29.59 12.52 -8.41
CA MET A 294 -29.23 13.95 -8.41
C MET A 294 -27.78 14.19 -7.96
N VAL A 295 -27.23 13.36 -7.07
CA VAL A 295 -25.81 13.44 -6.64
C VAL A 295 -24.85 13.36 -7.83
N GLU A 296 -25.18 12.57 -8.84
CA GLU A 296 -24.35 12.39 -10.04
C GLU A 296 -24.48 13.54 -11.05
N THR A 297 -25.54 14.34 -10.96
CA THR A 297 -25.92 15.29 -12.01
C THR A 297 -25.88 16.75 -11.55
N SER A 298 -26.49 17.09 -10.41
CA SER A 298 -26.55 18.46 -9.91
C SER A 298 -26.72 18.55 -8.39
N PHE A 299 -25.73 19.14 -7.72
CA PHE A 299 -25.78 19.42 -6.28
C PHE A 299 -26.78 20.52 -5.91
N GLU A 300 -27.04 21.45 -6.83
CA GLU A 300 -28.02 22.51 -6.61
C GLU A 300 -29.44 21.90 -6.57
N GLU A 301 -29.74 21.00 -7.52
CA GLU A 301 -31.00 20.26 -7.55
C GLU A 301 -31.12 19.33 -6.34
N LEU A 302 -30.06 18.59 -6.01
CA LEU A 302 -30.01 17.73 -4.83
C LEU A 302 -30.28 18.49 -3.54
N ASN A 303 -29.68 19.67 -3.37
CA ASN A 303 -29.86 20.51 -2.19
C ASN A 303 -31.33 20.97 -2.06
N SER A 304 -31.95 21.39 -3.16
CA SER A 304 -33.39 21.71 -3.17
C SER A 304 -34.23 20.48 -2.83
N PHE A 305 -33.95 19.35 -3.48
CA PHE A 305 -34.67 18.09 -3.28
C PHE A 305 -34.64 17.63 -1.82
N ILE A 306 -33.46 17.69 -1.17
CA ILE A 306 -33.30 17.30 0.23
C ILE A 306 -34.06 18.24 1.18
N LYS A 307 -34.15 19.53 0.87
CA LYS A 307 -34.93 20.49 1.67
C LYS A 307 -36.44 20.24 1.57
N ASP A 308 -36.89 19.81 0.40
CA ASP A 308 -38.31 19.65 0.10
C ASP A 308 -38.85 18.25 0.41
N THR A 309 -37.98 17.25 0.59
CA THR A 309 -38.36 15.85 0.80
C THR A 309 -38.00 15.35 2.20
N SER A 310 -38.87 14.49 2.75
CA SER A 310 -38.59 13.81 4.00
C SER A 310 -39.40 12.52 4.12
N PHE A 311 -38.87 11.57 4.90
CA PHE A 311 -39.55 10.31 5.16
C PHE A 311 -40.82 10.56 5.97
N GLY A 312 -41.97 10.16 5.42
CA GLY A 312 -43.27 10.40 6.02
C GLY A 312 -43.49 9.68 7.36
N LYS A 313 -44.60 10.00 8.02
CA LYS A 313 -45.04 9.27 9.22
C LYS A 313 -45.57 7.89 8.81
N LEU A 314 -45.07 6.85 9.44
CA LEU A 314 -45.53 5.49 9.19
C LEU A 314 -46.97 5.32 9.68
N VAL A 315 -47.82 4.70 8.87
CA VAL A 315 -49.20 4.40 9.26
C VAL A 315 -49.26 3.34 10.37
N THR A 316 -50.42 3.18 11.01
CA THR A 316 -50.61 2.16 12.04
C THR A 316 -51.26 0.91 11.44
N VAL A 317 -50.66 -0.26 11.71
CA VAL A 317 -51.16 -1.57 11.31
C VAL A 317 -51.61 -2.32 12.57
N ARG A 318 -52.78 -2.96 12.52
CA ARG A 318 -53.30 -3.80 13.60
C ARG A 318 -52.73 -5.21 13.45
N LEU A 319 -52.31 -5.81 14.56
CA LEU A 319 -51.67 -7.11 14.62
C LEU A 319 -52.59 -8.13 15.28
N LYS A 320 -52.50 -9.40 14.89
CA LYS A 320 -53.32 -10.52 15.38
C LYS A 320 -52.55 -11.46 16.30
N ASP A 321 -51.24 -11.61 16.08
CA ASP A 321 -50.38 -12.53 16.83
C ASP A 321 -48.94 -11.98 16.97
N GLU A 322 -48.08 -12.74 17.67
CA GLU A 322 -46.69 -12.37 17.89
C GLU A 322 -45.82 -12.53 16.62
N GLU A 323 -46.19 -13.38 15.66
CA GLU A 323 -45.44 -13.52 14.40
C GLU A 323 -45.61 -12.26 13.53
N GLU A 324 -46.84 -11.74 13.40
CA GLU A 324 -47.12 -10.48 12.71
C GLU A 324 -46.36 -9.30 13.33
N LYS A 325 -46.18 -9.32 14.66
CA LYS A 325 -45.44 -8.29 15.40
C LYS A 325 -43.93 -8.34 15.13
N ILE A 326 -43.34 -9.53 15.07
CA ILE A 326 -41.92 -9.71 14.73
C ILE A 326 -41.64 -9.17 13.33
N LEU A 327 -42.47 -9.53 12.35
CA LEU A 327 -42.33 -9.08 10.96
C LEU A 327 -42.55 -7.57 10.82
N GLN A 328 -43.54 -7.01 11.54
CA GLN A 328 -43.75 -5.56 11.60
C GLN A 328 -42.49 -4.83 12.12
N GLU A 329 -41.89 -5.33 13.21
CA GLU A 329 -40.69 -4.72 13.78
C GLU A 329 -39.46 -4.89 12.86
N GLU A 330 -39.36 -5.98 12.10
CA GLU A 330 -38.31 -6.14 11.09
C GLU A 330 -38.43 -5.08 9.99
N VAL A 331 -39.63 -4.88 9.43
CA VAL A 331 -39.86 -3.84 8.40
C VAL A 331 -39.60 -2.44 8.95
N LYS A 332 -40.06 -2.13 10.17
CA LYS A 332 -39.75 -0.85 10.84
C LYS A 332 -38.25 -0.67 11.04
N THR A 333 -37.54 -1.71 11.45
CA THR A 333 -36.08 -1.67 11.67
C THR A 333 -35.35 -1.38 10.36
N LEU A 334 -35.73 -2.05 9.26
CA LEU A 334 -35.16 -1.79 7.94
C LEU A 334 -35.42 -0.35 7.48
N ARG A 335 -36.66 0.13 7.62
CA ARG A 335 -37.03 1.50 7.29
C ARG A 335 -36.25 2.53 8.12
N ASN A 336 -36.13 2.31 9.43
CA ASN A 336 -35.40 3.23 10.32
C ASN A 336 -33.92 3.30 9.93
N LYS A 337 -33.28 2.17 9.62
CA LYS A 337 -31.90 2.17 9.10
C LYS A 337 -31.76 3.01 7.82
N ALA A 338 -32.68 2.86 6.87
CA ALA A 338 -32.68 3.68 5.66
C ALA A 338 -32.92 5.17 5.96
N LYS A 339 -33.82 5.48 6.90
CA LYS A 339 -34.12 6.84 7.32
C LYS A 339 -32.91 7.52 7.97
N ASP A 340 -32.20 6.82 8.84
CA ASP A 340 -31.01 7.34 9.53
C ASP A 340 -29.89 7.62 8.53
N ILE A 341 -29.69 6.72 7.55
CA ILE A 341 -28.77 6.92 6.43
C ILE A 341 -29.16 8.17 5.63
N TYR A 342 -30.41 8.26 5.18
CA TYR A 342 -30.89 9.40 4.38
C TYR A 342 -30.72 10.72 5.14
N LYS A 343 -31.04 10.74 6.44
CA LYS A 343 -30.85 11.91 7.30
C LYS A 343 -29.38 12.30 7.41
N GLY A 344 -28.48 11.35 7.65
CA GLY A 344 -27.04 11.62 7.73
C GLY A 344 -26.49 12.19 6.42
N VAL A 345 -26.85 11.59 5.28
CA VAL A 345 -26.50 12.09 3.94
C VAL A 345 -27.03 13.51 3.72
N SER A 346 -28.29 13.75 4.09
CA SER A 346 -28.93 15.07 3.96
C SER A 346 -28.19 16.14 4.75
N GLU A 347 -27.85 15.86 6.01
CA GLU A 347 -27.08 16.77 6.87
C GLU A 347 -25.68 17.05 6.31
N LYS A 348 -24.98 16.02 5.80
CA LYS A 348 -23.67 16.17 5.15
C LYS A 348 -23.76 17.09 3.94
N ILE A 349 -24.70 16.86 3.02
CA ILE A 349 -24.85 17.67 1.80
C ILE A 349 -25.22 19.11 2.13
N LEU A 350 -26.17 19.32 3.05
CA LEU A 350 -26.60 20.67 3.47
C LEU A 350 -25.45 21.44 4.12
N SER A 351 -24.68 20.78 4.97
CA SER A 351 -23.47 21.37 5.57
C SER A 351 -22.46 21.71 4.49
N PHE A 352 -22.15 20.76 3.62
CA PHE A 352 -21.03 20.89 2.68
C PHE A 352 -21.30 21.89 1.54
N THR A 353 -22.56 22.05 1.14
CA THR A 353 -22.99 23.03 0.12
C THR A 353 -23.37 24.40 0.71
N SER A 354 -23.19 24.62 2.02
CA SER A 354 -23.50 25.89 2.67
C SER A 354 -22.56 27.00 2.20
N PRO A 355 -23.08 28.19 1.79
CA PRO A 355 -22.25 29.35 1.47
C PRO A 355 -21.31 29.76 2.61
N GLU A 356 -21.74 29.61 3.86
CA GLU A 356 -20.91 29.91 5.04
C GLU A 356 -19.68 29.00 5.10
N ASN A 357 -19.85 27.71 4.82
CA ASN A 357 -18.72 26.77 4.81
C ASN A 357 -17.82 26.97 3.59
N ALA A 358 -18.35 27.42 2.46
CA ALA A 358 -17.54 27.81 1.31
C ALA A 358 -16.62 29.01 1.63
N GLU A 359 -17.12 30.02 2.35
CA GLU A 359 -16.30 31.13 2.83
C GLU A 359 -15.26 30.67 3.86
N ARG A 360 -15.63 29.79 4.80
CA ARG A 360 -14.67 29.22 5.75
C ARG A 360 -13.54 28.44 5.06
N LEU A 361 -13.82 27.72 3.98
CA LEU A 361 -12.78 27.04 3.21
C LEU A 361 -11.74 28.02 2.63
N LYS A 362 -12.18 29.20 2.16
CA LYS A 362 -11.29 30.27 1.69
C LYS A 362 -10.37 30.78 2.80
N GLU A 363 -10.89 30.88 4.02
CA GLU A 363 -10.09 31.28 5.19
C GLU A 363 -9.03 30.22 5.57
N LEU A 364 -9.25 28.95 5.23
CA LEU A 364 -8.29 27.86 5.48
C LEU A 364 -7.12 27.86 4.48
N TYR A 365 -7.33 28.28 3.24
CA TYR A 365 -6.26 28.26 2.22
C TYR A 365 -4.94 28.94 2.65
N PRO A 366 -4.92 30.19 3.15
CA PRO A 366 -3.67 30.82 3.60
C PRO A 366 -3.02 30.06 4.77
N LEU A 367 -3.82 29.42 5.64
CA LEU A 367 -3.29 28.59 6.73
C LEU A 367 -2.65 27.30 6.20
N MET A 368 -3.24 26.67 5.19
CA MET A 368 -2.70 25.45 4.57
C MET A 368 -1.42 25.74 3.77
N MET A 369 -1.35 26.91 3.13
CA MET A 369 -0.13 27.42 2.49
C MET A 369 0.98 27.70 3.51
N GLU A 370 0.67 28.36 4.62
CA GLU A 370 1.65 28.60 5.70
C GLU A 370 2.14 27.28 6.30
N LEU A 371 1.25 26.34 6.63
CA LEU A 371 1.61 25.02 7.14
C LEU A 371 2.55 24.27 6.19
N SER A 372 2.25 24.31 4.89
CA SER A 372 3.08 23.68 3.87
C SER A 372 4.46 24.34 3.77
N THR A 373 4.51 25.66 3.86
CA THR A 373 5.75 26.45 3.85
C THR A 373 6.61 26.12 5.07
N LEU A 374 6.02 26.03 6.27
CA LEU A 374 6.74 25.63 7.49
C LEU A 374 7.36 24.23 7.37
N VAL A 375 6.64 23.27 6.79
CA VAL A 375 7.17 21.91 6.57
C VAL A 375 8.35 21.94 5.58
N ILE A 376 8.28 22.78 4.54
CA ILE A 376 9.36 22.94 3.56
C ILE A 376 10.60 23.55 4.21
N GLU A 377 10.44 24.64 4.96
CA GLU A 377 11.54 25.31 5.69
C GLU A 377 12.18 24.35 6.71
N PHE A 378 11.36 23.63 7.48
CA PHE A 378 11.82 22.59 8.39
C PHE A 378 12.61 21.50 7.67
N ARG A 379 12.13 21.02 6.52
CA ARG A 379 12.87 20.03 5.70
C ARG A 379 14.21 20.57 5.24
N GLU A 380 14.27 21.82 4.77
CA GLU A 380 15.50 22.45 4.29
C GLU A 380 16.53 22.59 5.42
N LYS A 381 16.10 23.09 6.59
CA LYS A 381 16.96 23.21 7.78
C LYS A 381 17.44 21.85 8.28
N PHE A 382 16.54 20.86 8.33
CA PHE A 382 16.90 19.50 8.73
C PHE A 382 17.87 18.83 7.75
N SER A 383 17.67 19.01 6.43
CA SER A 383 18.60 18.52 5.41
C SER A 383 19.98 19.17 5.55
N LYS A 384 20.04 20.50 5.77
CA LYS A 384 21.29 21.22 5.98
C LYS A 384 22.07 20.70 7.19
N LYS A 385 21.43 20.56 8.35
CA LYS A 385 22.08 20.02 9.57
C LYS A 385 22.60 18.59 9.37
N LYS A 386 21.87 17.76 8.62
CA LYS A 386 22.32 16.42 8.25
C LYS A 386 23.58 16.46 7.37
N ARG A 387 23.60 17.31 6.35
CA ARG A 387 24.77 17.49 5.46
C ARG A 387 26.01 17.97 6.21
N GLU A 388 25.87 18.96 7.10
CA GLU A 388 26.98 19.49 7.90
C GLU A 388 27.66 18.43 8.78
N ARG A 389 26.93 17.37 9.15
CA ARG A 389 27.45 16.23 9.93
C ARG A 389 27.82 15.02 9.08
N GLY A 390 27.67 15.09 7.76
CA GLY A 390 27.90 13.96 6.85
C GLY A 390 26.94 12.78 7.11
N ILE A 391 25.70 13.06 7.47
CA ILE A 391 24.70 12.05 7.85
C ILE A 391 23.58 12.01 6.82
N ILE A 392 23.10 10.80 6.52
CA ILE A 392 21.85 10.58 5.79
C ILE A 392 20.92 9.67 6.58
N ASP A 393 19.61 9.81 6.39
CA ASP A 393 18.59 8.89 6.91
C ASP A 393 18.05 7.95 5.82
N PHE A 394 17.04 7.13 6.15
CA PHE A 394 16.44 6.21 5.19
C PHE A 394 15.65 6.91 4.08
N ASN A 395 14.98 8.04 4.40
CA ASN A 395 14.26 8.80 3.39
C ASN A 395 15.26 9.46 2.42
N ASP A 396 16.37 9.99 2.93
CA ASP A 396 17.44 10.56 2.11
C ASP A 396 17.99 9.53 1.11
N GLN A 397 18.09 8.25 1.49
CA GLN A 397 18.55 7.21 0.57
C GLN A 397 17.63 7.11 -0.66
N GLU A 398 16.31 7.16 -0.48
CA GLU A 398 15.36 7.09 -1.58
C GLU A 398 15.35 8.38 -2.40
N HIS A 399 15.37 9.55 -1.74
CA HIS A 399 15.33 10.85 -2.42
C HIS A 399 16.62 11.18 -3.18
N PHE A 400 17.79 10.89 -2.61
CA PHE A 400 19.06 11.06 -3.33
C PHE A 400 19.21 10.05 -4.47
N ALA A 401 18.65 8.84 -4.34
CA ALA A 401 18.58 7.93 -5.47
C ALA A 401 17.71 8.51 -6.61
N LEU A 402 16.55 9.10 -6.30
CA LEU A 402 15.75 9.79 -7.31
C LEU A 402 16.51 10.96 -7.96
N GLU A 403 17.23 11.76 -7.18
CA GLU A 403 18.05 12.87 -7.69
C GLU A 403 19.13 12.38 -8.67
N ILE A 404 19.78 11.25 -8.38
CA ILE A 404 20.75 10.62 -9.29
C ILE A 404 20.07 10.04 -10.54
N LEU A 405 18.87 9.48 -10.40
CA LEU A 405 18.17 8.79 -11.49
C LEU A 405 17.40 9.74 -12.42
N LYS A 406 17.25 11.01 -12.05
CA LYS A 406 16.54 12.03 -12.83
C LYS A 406 17.49 13.11 -13.31
N THR A 407 17.13 13.74 -14.42
CA THR A 407 17.75 14.96 -14.91
C THR A 407 16.69 15.83 -15.57
N ILE A 408 17.04 17.06 -15.94
CA ILE A 408 16.14 17.99 -16.62
C ILE A 408 16.58 18.09 -18.08
N ASP A 409 15.65 17.87 -19.01
CA ASP A 409 15.91 18.03 -20.44
C ASP A 409 15.93 19.51 -20.88
N GLU A 410 16.21 19.76 -22.16
CA GLU A 410 16.27 21.12 -22.72
C GLU A 410 14.93 21.86 -22.60
N GLU A 411 13.82 21.14 -22.50
CA GLU A 411 12.47 21.67 -22.33
C GLU A 411 12.06 21.84 -20.85
N GLY A 412 12.95 21.57 -19.90
CA GLY A 412 12.66 21.73 -18.48
C GLY A 412 11.86 20.58 -17.85
N ARG A 413 11.75 19.43 -18.54
CA ARG A 413 11.01 18.25 -18.06
C ARG A 413 11.94 17.30 -17.31
N GLU A 414 11.42 16.69 -16.25
CA GLU A 414 12.10 15.57 -15.59
C GLU A 414 12.15 14.35 -16.51
N VAL A 415 13.37 13.91 -16.84
CA VAL A 415 13.64 12.73 -17.67
C VAL A 415 14.65 11.81 -16.96
N PRO A 416 14.74 10.53 -17.36
CA PRO A 416 15.72 9.61 -16.79
C PRO A 416 17.16 10.07 -17.07
N SER A 417 18.03 10.05 -16.05
CA SER A 417 19.46 10.35 -16.20
C SER A 417 20.21 9.24 -16.94
N GLN A 418 21.46 9.51 -17.36
CA GLN A 418 22.31 8.47 -17.96
C GLN A 418 22.50 7.27 -17.01
N VAL A 419 22.61 7.50 -15.70
CA VAL A 419 22.72 6.43 -14.70
C VAL A 419 21.45 5.56 -14.72
N ALA A 420 20.27 6.16 -14.81
CA ALA A 420 19.03 5.42 -14.94
C ALA A 420 19.00 4.59 -16.24
N LEU A 421 19.41 5.16 -17.37
CA LEU A 421 19.49 4.45 -18.66
C LEU A 421 20.47 3.27 -18.62
N ASP A 422 21.63 3.43 -17.98
CA ASP A 422 22.60 2.36 -17.81
C ASP A 422 22.05 1.22 -16.96
N LEU A 423 21.32 1.55 -15.88
CA LEU A 423 20.63 0.54 -15.06
C LEU A 423 19.48 -0.15 -15.81
N ARG A 424 18.70 0.59 -16.63
CA ARG A 424 17.68 0.00 -17.53
C ARG A 424 18.29 -1.02 -18.48
N ASN A 425 19.47 -0.71 -19.02
CA ASN A 425 20.19 -1.61 -19.93
C ASN A 425 20.81 -2.79 -19.17
N LYS A 426 21.34 -2.57 -17.97
CA LYS A 426 21.91 -3.61 -17.12
C LYS A 426 20.85 -4.64 -16.72
N PHE A 427 19.73 -4.19 -16.18
CA PHE A 427 18.71 -5.05 -15.60
C PHE A 427 17.79 -5.66 -16.67
N GLU A 428 17.99 -6.95 -16.94
CA GLU A 428 17.09 -7.74 -17.78
C GLU A 428 15.77 -8.03 -17.08
N GLU A 429 15.76 -8.10 -15.75
CA GLU A 429 14.54 -8.26 -14.96
C GLU A 429 14.63 -7.59 -13.59
N ILE A 430 13.52 -6.99 -13.14
CA ILE A 430 13.37 -6.39 -11.81
C ILE A 430 12.25 -7.13 -11.08
N LEU A 431 12.61 -7.81 -10.01
CA LEU A 431 11.71 -8.59 -9.18
C LEU A 431 11.49 -7.87 -7.85
N VAL A 432 10.23 -7.62 -7.49
CA VAL A 432 9.86 -6.96 -6.24
C VAL A 432 8.93 -7.87 -5.44
N ASP A 433 9.40 -8.30 -4.28
CA ASP A 433 8.60 -9.07 -3.31
C ASP A 433 7.91 -8.13 -2.31
N GLU A 434 6.79 -8.58 -1.77
CA GLU A 434 5.91 -7.81 -0.87
C GLU A 434 5.53 -6.42 -1.43
N TYR A 435 5.19 -6.38 -2.72
CA TYR A 435 4.89 -5.14 -3.45
C TYR A 435 3.74 -4.31 -2.85
N GLN A 436 2.84 -4.92 -2.07
CA GLN A 436 1.79 -4.19 -1.36
C GLN A 436 2.30 -3.19 -0.32
N ASP A 437 3.59 -3.29 0.06
CA ASP A 437 4.21 -2.44 1.06
C ASP A 437 5.14 -1.37 0.45
N SER A 438 5.10 -1.18 -0.88
CA SER A 438 5.80 -0.12 -1.59
C SER A 438 5.11 1.24 -1.44
N ASN A 439 5.88 2.32 -1.54
CA ASN A 439 5.39 3.71 -1.58
C ASN A 439 5.63 4.35 -2.98
N ASP A 440 5.15 5.58 -3.18
CA ASP A 440 5.25 6.26 -4.48
C ASP A 440 6.72 6.55 -4.89
N VAL A 441 7.62 6.83 -3.94
CA VAL A 441 9.05 7.05 -4.20
C VAL A 441 9.71 5.77 -4.71
N GLN A 442 9.44 4.64 -4.06
CA GLN A 442 9.99 3.34 -4.45
C GLN A 442 9.49 2.90 -5.82
N GLU A 443 8.20 3.11 -6.11
CA GLU A 443 7.62 2.85 -7.42
C GLU A 443 8.25 3.73 -8.50
N GLU A 444 8.52 5.01 -8.21
CA GLU A 444 9.20 5.91 -9.14
C GLU A 444 10.64 5.45 -9.42
N ILE A 445 11.40 5.06 -8.40
CA ILE A 445 12.76 4.50 -8.56
C ILE A 445 12.71 3.28 -9.47
N VAL A 446 11.82 2.33 -9.20
CA VAL A 446 11.66 1.10 -10.00
C VAL A 446 11.23 1.43 -11.43
N ASN A 447 10.30 2.37 -11.63
CA ASN A 447 9.90 2.85 -12.96
C ASN A 447 11.11 3.41 -13.73
N LEU A 448 11.90 4.28 -13.10
CA LEU A 448 13.05 4.93 -13.70
C LEU A 448 14.14 3.96 -14.15
N ILE A 449 14.31 2.81 -13.49
CA ILE A 449 15.31 1.80 -13.88
C ILE A 449 14.70 0.63 -14.67
N SER A 450 13.39 0.65 -14.91
CA SER A 450 12.70 -0.39 -15.69
C SER A 450 12.66 -0.09 -17.19
N ARG A 451 12.41 -1.12 -17.98
CA ARG A 451 12.25 -1.07 -19.43
C ARG A 451 10.80 -0.78 -19.87
N LYS A 452 10.04 -0.04 -19.04
CA LYS A 452 8.61 0.25 -19.25
C LYS A 452 8.30 0.85 -20.63
N GLU A 453 9.21 1.70 -21.13
CA GLU A 453 9.06 2.49 -22.35
C GLU A 453 9.62 1.81 -23.60
N SER A 454 10.39 0.73 -23.47
CA SER A 454 11.14 0.14 -24.61
C SER A 454 10.43 -1.04 -25.29
N GLY A 455 9.13 -1.21 -25.07
CA GLY A 455 8.36 -2.37 -25.59
C GLY A 455 8.73 -3.71 -24.92
N PHE A 456 9.83 -3.78 -24.16
CA PHE A 456 10.33 -4.94 -23.44
C PHE A 456 10.18 -4.76 -21.93
N ARG A 457 8.94 -4.80 -21.45
CA ARG A 457 8.65 -4.66 -20.02
C ARG A 457 9.27 -5.80 -19.20
N ASN A 458 9.84 -5.46 -18.04
CA ASN A 458 10.72 -6.35 -17.29
C ASN A 458 10.48 -6.35 -15.78
N ARG A 459 9.30 -5.95 -15.31
CA ARG A 459 8.97 -5.97 -13.87
C ARG A 459 8.15 -7.18 -13.49
N PHE A 460 8.53 -7.84 -12.42
CA PHE A 460 7.79 -8.92 -11.80
C PHE A 460 7.54 -8.58 -10.33
N MET A 461 6.29 -8.32 -9.99
CA MET A 461 5.87 -7.87 -8.67
C MET A 461 5.01 -8.96 -8.03
N VAL A 462 5.26 -9.28 -6.77
CA VAL A 462 4.48 -10.28 -6.02
C VAL A 462 4.01 -9.66 -4.72
N GLY A 463 2.76 -9.93 -4.33
CA GLY A 463 2.23 -9.44 -3.07
C GLY A 463 0.82 -9.92 -2.74
N ASP A 464 0.33 -9.51 -1.59
CA ASP A 464 -1.05 -9.73 -1.15
C ASP A 464 -1.62 -8.46 -0.51
N LEU A 465 -2.64 -7.87 -1.15
CA LEU A 465 -3.32 -6.69 -0.61
C LEU A 465 -3.88 -6.93 0.81
N LYS A 466 -4.31 -8.16 1.12
CA LYS A 466 -4.81 -8.51 2.47
C LYS A 466 -3.72 -8.53 3.53
N GLN A 467 -2.44 -8.53 3.12
CA GLN A 467 -1.28 -8.52 4.00
C GLN A 467 -0.62 -7.15 4.10
N SER A 468 -1.16 -6.12 3.43
CA SER A 468 -0.61 -4.77 3.58
C SER A 468 -0.87 -4.26 5.00
N ILE A 469 0.19 -4.27 5.81
CA ILE A 469 0.17 -3.84 7.21
C ILE A 469 1.08 -2.63 7.46
N TYR A 470 1.83 -2.18 6.46
CA TYR A 470 2.81 -1.10 6.59
C TYR A 470 2.31 0.27 6.16
N ARG A 471 0.99 0.52 6.19
CA ARG A 471 0.41 1.86 5.94
C ARG A 471 1.00 2.93 6.89
N PHE A 472 1.38 2.56 8.10
CA PHE A 472 2.07 3.45 9.05
C PHE A 472 3.50 3.84 8.64
N ARG A 473 4.10 3.10 7.69
CA ARG A 473 5.36 3.44 6.99
C ARG A 473 5.10 4.05 5.61
N MET A 474 3.89 4.54 5.39
CA MET A 474 3.45 5.17 4.14
C MET A 474 3.46 4.24 2.93
N ALA A 475 3.33 2.93 3.14
CA ALA A 475 2.97 2.02 2.07
C ALA A 475 1.62 2.44 1.46
N LYS A 476 1.50 2.32 0.14
CA LYS A 476 0.32 2.71 -0.62
C LYS A 476 -0.29 1.50 -1.34
N PRO A 477 -1.20 0.76 -0.67
CA PRO A 477 -1.86 -0.42 -1.25
C PRO A 477 -2.62 -0.12 -2.55
N GLU A 478 -2.97 1.16 -2.79
CA GLU A 478 -3.60 1.64 -4.01
C GLU A 478 -2.73 1.37 -5.25
N LEU A 479 -1.39 1.44 -5.15
CA LEU A 479 -0.47 1.08 -6.24
C LEU A 479 -0.69 -0.37 -6.72
N PHE A 480 -1.01 -1.27 -5.78
CA PHE A 480 -1.33 -2.65 -6.07
C PHE A 480 -2.69 -2.78 -6.76
N LYS A 481 -3.68 -1.96 -6.36
CA LYS A 481 -5.04 -1.97 -6.95
C LYS A 481 -5.06 -1.42 -8.36
N GLU A 482 -4.38 -0.29 -8.61
CA GLU A 482 -4.29 0.36 -9.92
C GLU A 482 -3.71 -0.56 -10.98
N LYS A 483 -2.78 -1.44 -10.59
CA LYS A 483 -2.14 -2.42 -11.50
C LYS A 483 -2.92 -3.72 -11.69
N LYS A 484 -4.04 -3.89 -10.97
CA LYS A 484 -4.91 -5.06 -11.07
C LYS A 484 -6.04 -4.86 -12.07
N GLY A 485 -6.38 -3.62 -12.41
CA GLY A 485 -7.26 -3.25 -13.52
C GLY A 485 -6.49 -3.21 -14.84
#